data_AF-A0A932KB81-F1
#
_entry.id   AF-A0A932KB81-F1
#
_cell.length_a   1.000
_cell.length_b   1.000
_cell.length_c   1.000
_cell.angle_alpha   90.00
_cell.angle_beta   90.00
_cell.angle_gamma   90.00
#
_symmetry.space_group_name_H-M   'P 1'
#
loop_
_entity.id
_entity.type
_entity.pdbx_description
1 polymer ?
#
loop_
_entity_poly.entity_id
_entity_poly.type
_entity_poly.pdbx_seq_one_letter_code
_entity_poly.pdbx_strand_id
1 'polypeptide(L)'
;MSLQVGLAAVVVGFILGVPLGIMAGFLGGRVEMSIMRLTDMLMAFPTLLLALIIVAALGGSLFNEILAIGIALTPNFVRLSRSMALTIRANDYIMAARALGCTQVRIMCRHILPNALSTLVVIATLDIASAIRTEAGLSFLGLGVPPPTPSWGNILSEGRQYIKCCAWLTTYSGLAIMLAVLAFNLMGDALRDLLDPRLRGE
;
A
#
# COMPACT_ATOMS: atom_id res chain seq x y z
N MET A 1 4.80 -0.18 17.56
CA MET A 1 4.06 -1.08 16.64
C MET A 1 3.53 -0.37 15.38
N SER A 2 3.43 0.96 15.35
CA SER A 2 3.07 1.73 14.14
C SER A 2 3.92 1.39 12.89
N LEU A 3 5.23 1.19 13.03
CA LEU A 3 6.09 0.72 11.93
C LEU A 3 5.72 -0.68 11.41
N GLN A 4 5.44 -1.60 12.34
CA GLN A 4 5.07 -2.98 12.02
C GLN A 4 3.72 -3.03 11.32
N VAL A 5 2.74 -2.26 11.80
CA VAL A 5 1.42 -2.14 11.16
C VAL A 5 1.56 -1.56 9.77
N GLY A 6 2.34 -0.48 9.60
CA GLY A 6 2.59 0.12 8.29
C GLY A 6 3.20 -0.84 7.29
N LEU A 7 4.26 -1.56 7.68
CA LEU A 7 4.91 -2.57 6.85
C LEU A 7 3.97 -3.73 6.49
N ALA A 8 3.29 -4.31 7.49
CA ALA A 8 2.41 -5.44 7.29
C ALA A 8 1.19 -5.08 6.41
N ALA A 9 0.61 -3.90 6.59
CA ALA A 9 -0.52 -3.43 5.79
C ALA A 9 -0.14 -3.27 4.32
N VAL A 10 1.04 -2.72 4.03
CA VAL A 10 1.55 -2.62 2.65
C VAL A 10 1.73 -4.00 2.03
N VAL A 11 2.27 -4.96 2.77
CA VAL A 11 2.43 -6.34 2.27
C VAL A 11 1.06 -6.95 1.93
N VAL A 12 0.04 -6.75 2.76
CA VAL A 12 -1.33 -7.19 2.46
C VAL A 12 -1.86 -6.52 1.18
N GLY A 13 -1.76 -5.19 1.09
CA GLY A 13 -2.20 -4.45 -0.09
C GLY A 13 -1.48 -4.86 -1.37
N PHE A 14 -0.18 -5.16 -1.27
CA PHE A 14 0.64 -5.64 -2.37
C PHE A 14 0.21 -7.03 -2.84
N ILE A 15 0.10 -7.98 -1.91
CA ILE A 15 -0.28 -9.37 -2.19
C ILE A 15 -1.69 -9.46 -2.79
N LEU A 16 -2.61 -8.61 -2.34
CA LEU A 16 -3.97 -8.57 -2.90
C LEU A 16 -4.01 -7.81 -4.24
N GLY A 17 -3.39 -6.63 -4.30
CA GLY A 17 -3.56 -5.72 -5.43
C GLY A 17 -2.74 -6.08 -6.66
N VAL A 18 -1.51 -6.57 -6.49
CA VAL A 18 -0.61 -6.87 -7.62
C VAL A 18 -1.17 -8.00 -8.50
N PRO A 19 -1.61 -9.15 -7.96
CA PRO A 19 -2.18 -10.20 -8.79
C PRO A 19 -3.45 -9.73 -9.51
N LEU A 20 -4.33 -9.01 -8.81
CA LEU A 20 -5.57 -8.49 -9.39
C LEU A 20 -5.32 -7.51 -10.53
N GLY A 21 -4.38 -6.57 -10.37
CA GLY A 21 -4.07 -5.63 -11.44
C GLY A 21 -3.32 -6.26 -12.61
N ILE A 22 -2.41 -7.22 -12.38
CA ILE A 22 -1.80 -8.00 -13.46
C ILE A 22 -2.87 -8.77 -14.24
N MET A 23 -3.81 -9.43 -13.55
CA MET A 23 -4.92 -10.13 -14.18
C MET A 23 -5.79 -9.18 -14.99
N ALA A 24 -6.15 -8.01 -14.44
CA ALA A 24 -6.94 -6.99 -15.13
C ALA A 24 -6.22 -6.49 -16.40
N GLY A 25 -4.94 -6.15 -16.30
CA GLY A 25 -4.16 -5.63 -17.43
C GLY A 25 -3.82 -6.69 -18.48
N PHE A 26 -3.64 -7.94 -18.10
CA PHE A 26 -3.26 -9.02 -19.02
C PHE A 26 -4.45 -9.69 -19.72
N LEU A 27 -5.49 -10.04 -18.98
CA LEU A 27 -6.65 -10.78 -19.50
C LEU A 27 -7.62 -9.87 -20.25
N GLY A 28 -7.77 -8.62 -19.80
CA GLY A 28 -8.69 -7.64 -20.39
C GLY A 28 -10.17 -8.04 -20.28
N GLY A 29 -11.03 -7.33 -21.02
CA GLY A 29 -12.43 -7.69 -21.21
C GLY A 29 -13.26 -7.67 -19.92
N ARG A 30 -14.03 -8.75 -19.67
CA ARG A 30 -14.92 -8.84 -18.50
C ARG A 30 -14.16 -8.91 -17.18
N VAL A 31 -13.01 -9.57 -17.14
CA VAL A 31 -12.20 -9.70 -15.91
C VAL A 31 -11.68 -8.33 -15.49
N GLU A 32 -11.13 -7.58 -16.45
CA GLU A 32 -10.70 -6.20 -16.24
C GLU A 32 -11.84 -5.31 -15.76
N MET A 33 -13.00 -5.37 -16.43
CA MET A 33 -14.15 -4.56 -16.07
C MET A 33 -14.62 -4.83 -14.64
N SER A 34 -14.69 -6.10 -14.22
CA SER A 34 -15.11 -6.45 -12.86
C SER A 34 -14.11 -6.00 -11.80
N ILE A 35 -12.81 -6.23 -12.02
CA ILE A 35 -11.75 -5.84 -11.07
C ILE A 35 -11.68 -4.32 -10.96
N MET A 36 -11.72 -3.60 -12.09
CA MET A 36 -11.66 -2.15 -12.11
C MET A 36 -12.91 -1.52 -11.49
N ARG A 37 -14.11 -2.07 -11.72
CA ARG A 37 -15.33 -1.59 -11.05
C ARG A 37 -15.23 -1.71 -9.52
N LEU A 38 -14.78 -2.86 -9.00
CA LEU A 38 -14.58 -3.03 -7.56
C LEU A 38 -13.54 -2.03 -7.03
N THR A 39 -12.45 -1.86 -7.77
CA THR A 39 -11.36 -0.93 -7.42
C THR A 39 -11.88 0.51 -7.37
N ASP A 40 -12.64 0.94 -8.37
CA ASP A 40 -13.22 2.28 -8.47
C ASP A 40 -14.24 2.53 -7.33
N MET A 41 -15.03 1.52 -6.96
CA MET A 41 -15.93 1.58 -5.79
C MET A 41 -15.16 1.80 -4.48
N LEU A 42 -14.03 1.12 -4.29
CA LEU A 42 -13.21 1.30 -3.09
C LEU A 42 -12.54 2.68 -3.07
N MET A 43 -12.03 3.15 -4.21
CA MET A 43 -11.39 4.48 -4.32
C MET A 43 -12.35 5.66 -4.19
N ALA A 44 -13.67 5.42 -4.29
CA ALA A 44 -14.67 6.45 -4.01
C ALA A 44 -14.60 6.94 -2.55
N PHE A 45 -14.08 6.12 -1.65
CA PHE A 45 -13.84 6.46 -0.26
C PHE A 45 -12.38 6.92 -0.06
N PRO A 46 -12.14 8.03 0.66
CA PRO A 46 -10.80 8.36 1.14
C PRO A 46 -10.19 7.17 1.91
N THR A 47 -8.91 6.87 1.71
CA THR A 47 -8.22 5.70 2.29
C THR A 47 -8.40 5.60 3.81
N LEU A 48 -8.31 6.73 4.52
CA LEU A 48 -8.54 6.78 5.96
C LEU A 48 -9.97 6.39 6.33
N LEU A 49 -10.98 6.90 5.60
CA LEU A 49 -12.38 6.59 5.86
C LEU A 49 -12.71 5.13 5.55
N LEU A 50 -12.14 4.58 4.46
CA LEU A 50 -12.31 3.17 4.12
C LEU A 50 -11.72 2.27 5.21
N ALA A 51 -10.49 2.55 5.66
CA ALA A 51 -9.87 1.80 6.74
C ALA A 51 -10.66 1.92 8.05
N LEU A 52 -11.15 3.13 8.37
CA LEU A 52 -12.00 3.39 9.54
C LEU A 52 -13.26 2.52 9.56
N ILE A 53 -13.98 2.47 8.43
CA ILE A 53 -15.21 1.70 8.29
C ILE A 53 -14.92 0.20 8.46
N ILE A 54 -13.83 -0.30 7.87
CA ILE A 54 -13.46 -1.71 7.97
C ILE A 54 -13.09 -2.08 9.41
N VAL A 55 -12.27 -1.26 10.09
CA VAL A 55 -11.91 -1.52 11.50
C VAL A 55 -13.14 -1.43 12.41
N ALA A 56 -14.01 -0.44 12.20
CA ALA A 56 -15.25 -0.32 12.97
C ALA A 56 -16.16 -1.54 12.80
N ALA A 57 -16.19 -2.15 11.62
CA ALA A 57 -16.97 -3.36 11.35
C ALA A 57 -16.33 -4.65 11.91
N LEU A 58 -14.99 -4.78 11.83
CA LEU A 58 -14.26 -5.98 12.27
C LEU A 58 -13.90 -5.97 13.77
N GLY A 59 -13.90 -4.80 14.40
CA GLY A 59 -13.48 -4.59 15.79
C GLY A 59 -11.98 -4.26 15.92
N GLY A 60 -11.62 -3.59 17.03
CA GLY A 60 -10.26 -3.14 17.31
C GLY A 60 -9.30 -4.28 17.66
N SER A 61 -8.45 -4.67 16.71
CA SER A 61 -7.34 -5.59 16.93
C SER A 61 -6.19 -5.27 15.98
N LEU A 62 -4.95 -5.62 16.36
CA LEU A 62 -3.77 -5.46 15.51
C LEU A 62 -3.97 -6.07 14.12
N PHE A 63 -4.55 -7.28 14.07
CA PHE A 63 -4.78 -7.99 12.82
C PHE A 63 -5.82 -7.28 11.94
N ASN A 64 -6.94 -6.85 12.54
CA ASN A 64 -8.01 -6.18 11.80
C ASN A 64 -7.55 -4.81 11.28
N GLU A 65 -6.73 -4.09 12.03
CA GLU A 65 -6.17 -2.81 11.60
C GLU A 65 -5.21 -3.00 10.42
N ILE A 66 -4.30 -3.99 10.50
CA ILE A 66 -3.41 -4.34 9.38
C ILE A 66 -4.22 -4.71 8.13
N LEU A 67 -5.24 -5.54 8.30
CA LEU A 67 -6.09 -5.99 7.19
C LEU A 67 -6.88 -4.81 6.60
N ALA A 68 -7.45 -3.94 7.43
CA ALA A 68 -8.22 -2.78 7.01
C ALA A 68 -7.37 -1.79 6.20
N ILE A 69 -6.19 -1.44 6.71
CA ILE A 69 -5.27 -0.55 6.01
C ILE A 69 -4.78 -1.20 4.72
N GLY A 70 -4.44 -2.49 4.74
CA GLY A 70 -4.00 -3.21 3.55
C GLY A 70 -5.07 -3.30 2.46
N ILE A 71 -6.32 -3.57 2.82
CA ILE A 71 -7.46 -3.53 1.89
C ILE A 71 -7.65 -2.12 1.34
N ALA A 72 -7.52 -1.08 2.18
CA ALA A 72 -7.64 0.30 1.75
C ALA A 72 -6.52 0.75 0.79
N LEU A 73 -5.33 0.12 0.85
CA LEU A 73 -4.22 0.36 -0.08
C LEU A 73 -4.29 -0.50 -1.36
N THR A 74 -5.01 -1.62 -1.32
CA THR A 74 -5.14 -2.56 -2.45
C THR A 74 -5.47 -1.87 -3.78
N PRO A 75 -6.41 -0.90 -3.87
CA PRO A 75 -6.75 -0.24 -5.12
C PRO A 75 -5.58 0.45 -5.83
N ASN A 76 -4.65 1.03 -5.07
CA ASN A 76 -3.47 1.70 -5.61
C ASN A 76 -2.57 0.69 -6.34
N PHE A 77 -2.31 -0.46 -5.70
CA PHE A 77 -1.54 -1.56 -6.29
C PHE A 77 -2.25 -2.18 -7.50
N VAL A 78 -3.58 -2.32 -7.49
CA VAL A 78 -4.35 -2.81 -8.64
C VAL A 78 -4.14 -1.90 -9.85
N ARG A 79 -4.32 -0.58 -9.68
CA ARG A 79 -4.20 0.38 -10.79
C ARG A 79 -2.79 0.43 -11.36
N LEU A 80 -1.80 0.43 -10.49
CA LEU A 80 -0.39 0.44 -10.87
C LEU A 80 0.01 -0.84 -11.59
N SER A 81 -0.25 -2.01 -11.00
CA SER A 81 0.12 -3.28 -11.62
C SER A 81 -0.66 -3.53 -12.93
N ARG A 82 -1.89 -3.02 -13.05
CA ARG A 82 -2.64 -3.00 -14.32
C ARG A 82 -1.94 -2.16 -15.38
N SER A 83 -1.53 -0.93 -15.07
CA SER A 83 -0.87 -0.08 -16.07
C SER A 83 0.44 -0.71 -16.54
N MET A 84 1.23 -1.26 -15.62
CA MET A 84 2.45 -1.98 -15.95
C MET A 84 2.19 -3.21 -16.80
N ALA A 85 1.17 -4.02 -16.45
CA ALA A 85 0.81 -5.20 -17.21
C ALA A 85 0.35 -4.85 -18.64
N LEU A 86 -0.38 -3.75 -18.83
CA LEU A 86 -0.78 -3.23 -20.14
C LEU A 86 0.43 -2.80 -20.99
N THR A 87 1.42 -2.14 -20.39
CA THR A 87 2.66 -1.76 -21.10
C THR A 87 3.48 -3.00 -21.45
N ILE A 88 3.72 -3.89 -20.49
CA ILE A 88 4.59 -5.07 -20.68
C ILE A 88 3.99 -6.04 -21.70
N ARG A 89 2.67 -6.27 -21.67
CA ARG A 89 2.01 -7.20 -22.60
C ARG A 89 2.08 -6.77 -24.06
N ALA A 90 2.37 -5.49 -24.34
CA ALA A 90 2.47 -4.94 -25.68
C ALA A 90 3.86 -5.17 -26.31
N ASN A 91 4.83 -5.69 -25.56
CA ASN A 91 6.18 -5.94 -26.07
C ASN A 91 6.25 -7.18 -26.99
N ASP A 92 7.09 -7.13 -28.02
CA ASP A 92 7.24 -8.18 -29.03
C ASP A 92 7.62 -9.55 -28.45
N TYR A 93 8.44 -9.59 -27.39
CA TYR A 93 8.83 -10.85 -26.75
C TYR A 93 7.65 -11.56 -26.07
N ILE A 94 6.60 -10.83 -25.68
CA ILE A 94 5.36 -11.43 -25.16
C ILE A 94 4.57 -12.07 -26.31
N MET A 95 4.53 -11.42 -27.48
CA MET A 95 3.90 -12.00 -28.67
C MET A 95 4.63 -13.27 -29.11
N ALA A 96 5.96 -13.26 -29.12
CA ALA A 96 6.78 -14.43 -29.41
C ALA A 96 6.53 -15.58 -28.40
N ALA A 97 6.47 -15.27 -27.10
CA ALA A 97 6.17 -16.25 -26.07
C ALA A 97 4.78 -16.91 -26.26
N ARG A 98 3.77 -16.13 -26.68
CA ARG A 98 2.44 -16.67 -27.04
C ARG A 98 2.49 -17.56 -28.27
N ALA A 99 3.24 -17.17 -29.31
CA ALA A 99 3.41 -17.96 -30.53
C ALA A 99 4.09 -19.32 -30.26
N LEU A 100 4.99 -19.36 -29.27
CA LEU A 100 5.63 -20.60 -28.78
C LEU A 100 4.73 -21.44 -27.84
N GLY A 101 3.45 -21.08 -27.68
CA GLY A 101 2.50 -21.85 -26.87
C GLY A 101 2.62 -21.67 -25.36
N CYS A 102 3.29 -20.59 -24.88
CA CYS A 102 3.33 -20.33 -23.44
C CYS A 102 1.93 -20.03 -22.89
N THR A 103 1.58 -20.67 -21.77
CA THR A 103 0.31 -20.43 -21.09
C THR A 103 0.24 -18.99 -20.54
N GLN A 104 -0.98 -18.46 -20.46
CA GLN A 104 -1.26 -17.12 -19.92
C GLN A 104 -0.66 -16.93 -18.52
N VAL A 105 -0.81 -17.93 -17.64
CA VAL A 105 -0.25 -17.92 -16.28
C VAL A 105 1.27 -17.87 -16.30
N ARG A 106 1.92 -18.65 -17.18
CA ARG A 106 3.38 -18.62 -17.33
C ARG A 106 3.85 -17.23 -17.77
N ILE A 107 3.12 -16.58 -18.68
CA ILE A 107 3.47 -15.22 -19.13
C ILE A 107 3.33 -14.21 -18.00
N MET A 108 2.22 -14.25 -17.25
CA MET A 108 2.01 -13.35 -16.12
C MET A 108 3.10 -13.51 -15.05
N CYS A 109 3.41 -14.74 -14.63
CA CYS A 109 4.35 -14.98 -13.53
C CYS A 109 5.82 -14.88 -13.94
N ARG A 110 6.20 -15.24 -15.17
CA ARG A 110 7.60 -15.32 -15.60
C ARG A 110 8.06 -14.15 -16.46
N HIS A 111 7.12 -13.39 -17.04
CA HIS A 111 7.46 -12.22 -17.85
C HIS A 111 6.89 -10.93 -17.26
N ILE A 112 5.60 -10.88 -16.89
CA ILE A 112 5.00 -9.61 -16.45
C ILE A 112 5.40 -9.25 -15.03
N LEU A 113 5.15 -10.13 -14.06
CA LEU A 113 5.42 -9.87 -12.65
C LEU A 113 6.89 -9.51 -12.39
N PRO A 114 7.91 -10.23 -12.91
CA PRO A 114 9.30 -9.88 -12.65
C PRO A 114 9.71 -8.53 -13.24
N ASN A 115 9.19 -8.18 -14.43
CA ASN A 115 9.44 -6.86 -15.04
C ASN A 115 8.71 -5.74 -14.29
N ALA A 116 7.56 -6.04 -13.69
CA ALA A 116 6.81 -5.06 -12.89
C ALA A 116 7.37 -4.86 -11.48
N LEU A 117 8.08 -5.87 -10.95
CA LEU A 117 8.45 -5.93 -9.54
C LEU A 117 9.29 -4.74 -9.08
N SER A 118 10.22 -4.26 -9.92
CA SER A 118 11.09 -3.11 -9.59
C SER A 118 10.26 -1.87 -9.22
N THR A 119 9.37 -1.43 -10.11
CA THR A 119 8.50 -0.27 -9.85
C THR A 119 7.49 -0.53 -8.73
N LEU A 120 6.96 -1.75 -8.64
CA LEU A 120 6.01 -2.11 -7.59
C LEU A 120 6.64 -2.03 -6.20
N VAL A 121 7.89 -2.48 -6.04
CA VAL A 121 8.63 -2.42 -4.77
C VAL A 121 8.92 -0.97 -4.39
N VAL A 122 9.34 -0.13 -5.35
CA VAL A 122 9.53 1.32 -5.11
C VAL A 122 8.26 1.94 -4.56
N ILE A 123 7.12 1.75 -5.23
CA ILE A 123 5.87 2.35 -4.77
C ILE A 123 5.39 1.74 -3.45
N ALA A 124 5.63 0.44 -3.22
CA ALA A 124 5.34 -0.17 -1.93
C ALA A 124 6.09 0.52 -0.78
N THR A 125 7.35 0.92 -0.98
CA THR A 125 8.10 1.64 0.06
C THR A 125 7.50 3.01 0.39
N LEU A 126 7.04 3.74 -0.61
CA LEU A 126 6.36 5.03 -0.43
C LEU A 126 5.01 4.84 0.30
N ASP A 127 4.29 3.77 0.00
CA ASP A 127 3.02 3.47 0.66
C ASP A 127 3.16 3.07 2.13
N ILE A 128 4.34 2.67 2.60
CA ILE A 128 4.59 2.46 4.04
C ILE A 128 4.34 3.77 4.81
N ALA A 129 4.80 4.90 4.28
CA ALA A 129 4.58 6.20 4.90
C ALA A 129 3.09 6.54 4.96
N SER A 130 2.33 6.22 3.91
CA SER A 130 0.87 6.38 3.87
C SER A 130 0.17 5.48 4.89
N ALA A 131 0.61 4.23 5.02
CA ALA A 131 0.09 3.27 5.99
C ALA A 131 0.32 3.73 7.44
N ILE A 132 1.53 4.22 7.77
CA ILE A 132 1.86 4.76 9.11
C ILE A 132 0.98 5.98 9.42
N ARG A 133 0.79 6.90 8.47
CA ARG A 133 -0.11 8.06 8.68
C ARG A 133 -1.56 7.62 8.94
N THR A 134 -1.99 6.55 8.27
CA THR A 134 -3.36 6.02 8.39
C THR A 134 -3.55 5.33 9.74
N GLU A 135 -2.63 4.46 10.15
CA GLU A 135 -2.58 3.83 11.48
C GLU A 135 -2.59 4.89 12.59
N ALA A 136 -1.76 5.92 12.48
CA ALA A 136 -1.71 7.00 13.45
C ALA A 136 -3.05 7.75 13.53
N GLY A 137 -3.71 7.98 12.40
CA GLY A 137 -5.05 8.58 12.33
C GLY A 137 -6.13 7.71 12.98
N LEU A 138 -6.15 6.40 12.70
CA LEU A 138 -7.11 5.45 13.29
C LEU A 138 -6.92 5.34 14.81
N SER A 139 -5.67 5.17 15.24
CA SER A 139 -5.28 5.15 16.65
C SER A 139 -5.66 6.46 17.36
N PHE A 140 -5.44 7.61 16.71
CA PHE A 140 -5.85 8.92 17.24
C PHE A 140 -7.38 9.05 17.40
N LEU A 141 -8.14 8.40 16.54
CA LEU A 141 -9.61 8.33 16.60
C LEU A 141 -10.14 7.25 17.55
N GLY A 142 -9.27 6.52 18.23
CA GLY A 142 -9.65 5.47 19.20
C GLY A 142 -10.00 4.12 18.57
N LEU A 143 -9.67 3.92 17.29
CA LEU A 143 -9.86 2.66 16.56
C LEU A 143 -8.54 1.93 16.31
N GLY A 144 -7.46 2.35 16.97
CA GLY A 144 -6.19 1.65 16.94
C GLY A 144 -6.18 0.40 17.82
N VAL A 145 -5.05 -0.30 17.81
CA VAL A 145 -4.82 -1.45 18.70
C VAL A 145 -5.08 -1.08 20.17
N PRO A 146 -5.90 -1.86 20.91
CA PRO A 146 -6.16 -1.59 22.32
C PRO A 146 -4.90 -1.73 23.18
N PRO A 147 -4.84 -1.08 24.36
CA PRO A 147 -3.79 -1.33 25.36
C PRO A 147 -3.67 -2.84 25.68
N PRO A 148 -2.47 -3.38 25.98
CA PRO A 148 -1.25 -2.70 26.47
C PRO A 148 -0.25 -2.28 25.39
N THR A 149 -0.53 -2.52 24.11
CA THR A 149 0.42 -2.18 23.02
C THR A 149 0.40 -0.68 22.72
N PRO A 150 1.54 0.03 22.79
CA PRO A 150 1.58 1.47 22.53
C PRO A 150 1.82 1.80 21.05
N SER A 151 0.90 2.57 20.43
CA SER A 151 1.10 3.25 19.13
C SER A 151 1.40 4.71 19.32
N TRP A 152 2.09 5.31 18.36
CA TRP A 152 2.26 6.76 18.34
C TRP A 152 0.91 7.47 18.24
N GLY A 153 -0.06 6.93 17.49
CA GLY A 153 -1.40 7.48 17.42
C GLY A 153 -2.17 7.43 18.75
N ASN A 154 -2.06 6.34 19.52
CA ASN A 154 -2.71 6.23 20.84
C ASN A 154 -2.07 7.20 21.85
N ILE A 155 -0.73 7.28 21.86
CA ILE A 155 0.01 8.24 22.71
C ILE A 155 -0.42 9.67 22.36
N LEU A 156 -0.59 9.98 21.07
CA LEU A 156 -1.06 11.28 20.62
C LEU A 156 -2.52 11.54 21.06
N SER A 157 -3.37 10.52 21.00
CA SER A 157 -4.78 10.55 21.43
C SER A 157 -4.92 10.88 22.91
N GLU A 158 -4.17 10.17 23.75
CA GLU A 158 -4.14 10.34 25.22
C GLU A 158 -3.51 11.68 25.61
N GLY A 159 -2.40 12.04 24.95
CA GLY A 159 -1.68 13.30 25.18
C GLY A 159 -2.53 14.56 24.97
N ARG A 160 -3.61 14.50 24.18
CA ARG A 160 -4.55 15.63 24.02
C ARG A 160 -5.14 16.09 25.35
N GLN A 161 -5.44 15.16 26.27
CA GLN A 161 -6.03 15.49 27.56
C GLN A 161 -5.02 16.17 28.50
N TYR A 162 -3.73 15.86 28.31
CA TYR A 162 -2.64 16.35 29.16
C TYR A 162 -1.86 17.51 28.53
N ILE A 163 -2.32 18.09 27.41
CA ILE A 163 -1.53 19.05 26.64
C ILE A 163 -1.11 20.29 27.44
N LYS A 164 -1.92 20.70 28.44
CA LYS A 164 -1.62 21.84 29.32
C LYS A 164 -0.57 21.52 30.38
N CYS A 165 -0.48 20.28 30.82
CA CYS A 165 0.42 19.85 31.90
C CYS A 165 1.69 19.15 31.38
N CYS A 166 1.57 18.41 30.28
CA CYS A 166 2.57 17.50 29.74
C CYS A 166 2.60 17.56 28.20
N ALA A 167 2.74 18.76 27.62
CA ALA A 167 2.73 18.97 26.17
C ALA A 167 3.75 18.09 25.41
N TRP A 168 4.87 17.76 26.06
CA TRP A 168 5.94 16.93 25.48
C TRP A 168 5.47 15.55 25.03
N LEU A 169 4.46 14.95 25.67
CA LEU A 169 3.95 13.63 25.31
C LEU A 169 3.35 13.64 23.89
N THR A 170 2.56 14.66 23.59
CA THR A 170 1.95 14.89 22.28
C THR A 170 3.02 15.31 21.25
N THR A 171 3.94 16.20 21.63
CA THR A 171 4.98 16.72 20.73
C THR A 171 5.93 15.61 20.27
N TYR A 172 6.45 14.79 21.18
CA TYR A 172 7.38 13.72 20.82
C TYR A 172 6.72 12.63 19.98
N SER A 173 5.46 12.29 20.27
CA SER A 173 4.73 11.32 19.44
C SER A 173 4.51 11.84 18.02
N GLY A 174 4.10 13.11 17.89
CA GLY A 174 3.93 13.77 16.58
C GLY A 174 5.25 13.85 15.80
N LEU A 175 6.36 14.19 16.47
CA LEU A 175 7.69 14.22 15.85
C LEU A 175 8.14 12.82 15.43
N ALA A 176 7.87 11.77 16.21
CA ALA A 176 8.20 10.40 15.85
C ALA A 176 7.47 9.96 14.57
N ILE A 177 6.17 10.26 14.46
CA ILE A 177 5.39 10.00 13.23
C ILE A 177 5.98 10.79 12.06
N MET A 178 6.25 12.09 12.24
CA MET A 178 6.79 12.95 11.21
C MET A 178 8.14 12.43 10.68
N LEU A 179 9.08 12.11 11.58
CA LEU A 179 10.40 11.61 11.21
C LEU A 179 10.33 10.24 10.55
N ALA A 180 9.47 9.35 11.04
CA ALA A 180 9.27 8.04 10.41
C ALA A 180 8.73 8.21 8.98
N VAL A 181 7.67 8.99 8.81
CA VAL A 181 7.07 9.28 7.50
C VAL A 181 8.09 9.92 6.55
N LEU A 182 8.88 10.88 7.04
CA LEU A 182 9.93 11.52 6.25
C LEU A 182 11.00 10.50 5.82
N ALA A 183 11.48 9.67 6.75
CA ALA A 183 12.51 8.67 6.48
C ALA A 183 12.05 7.65 5.41
N PHE A 184 10.81 7.15 5.50
CA PHE A 184 10.28 6.22 4.49
C PHE A 184 10.05 6.87 3.13
N ASN A 185 9.58 8.13 3.09
CA ASN A 185 9.47 8.86 1.83
C ASN A 185 10.84 9.06 1.17
N LEU A 186 11.83 9.58 1.91
CA LEU A 186 13.19 9.78 1.40
C LEU A 186 13.85 8.47 0.95
N MET A 187 13.62 7.37 1.69
CA MET A 187 14.09 6.04 1.30
C MET A 187 13.44 5.56 0.01
N GLY A 188 12.13 5.78 -0.16
CA GLY A 188 11.41 5.42 -1.38
C GLY A 188 11.85 6.25 -2.58
N ASP A 189 12.11 7.54 -2.41
CA ASP A 189 12.66 8.41 -3.44
C ASP A 189 14.09 7.97 -3.83
N ALA A 190 14.97 7.70 -2.85
CA ALA A 190 16.30 7.18 -3.13
C ALA A 190 16.26 5.82 -3.84
N LEU A 191 15.34 4.93 -3.44
CA LEU A 191 15.16 3.63 -4.09
C LEU A 191 14.64 3.79 -5.53
N ARG A 192 13.74 4.76 -5.75
CA ARG A 192 13.25 5.13 -7.07
C ARG A 192 14.38 5.61 -7.96
N ASP A 193 15.23 6.51 -7.45
CA ASP A 193 16.36 7.07 -8.19
C ASP A 193 17.37 5.99 -8.58
N LEU A 194 17.66 5.03 -7.67
CA LEU A 194 18.56 3.91 -7.95
C LEU A 194 18.01 2.93 -9.00
N LEU A 195 16.69 2.82 -9.10
CA LEU A 195 16.00 1.88 -9.99
C LEU A 195 15.48 2.53 -11.28
N ASP A 196 15.55 3.86 -11.42
CA ASP A 196 15.18 4.56 -12.65
C ASP A 196 16.23 4.28 -13.74
N PRO A 197 15.86 3.57 -14.83
CA PRO A 197 16.78 3.25 -15.91
C PRO A 197 17.28 4.49 -16.67
N ARG A 198 16.56 5.62 -16.57
CA ARG A 198 16.86 6.84 -17.32
C ARG A 198 18.12 7.57 -16.82
N LEU A 199 18.56 7.29 -15.60
CA LEU A 199 19.78 7.86 -15.01
C LEU A 199 21.05 7.07 -15.36
N ARG A 200 20.93 5.96 -16.11
CA ARG A 200 22.07 5.13 -16.58
C ARG A 200 22.45 5.39 -18.05
N GLY A 201 21.95 6.48 -18.62
CA GLY A 201 22.11 6.84 -20.03
C GLY A 201 23.06 8.02 -20.30
N GLU A 202 24.05 8.23 -19.44
CA GLU A 202 25.26 9.03 -19.74
C GLU A 202 26.51 8.19 -19.47
#